data_AF-A0A9X4DCF4-F1
#
_entry.id   AF-A0A9X4DCF4-F1
#
_cell.length_a   1.000
_cell.length_b   1.000
_cell.length_c   1.000
_cell.angle_alpha   90.00
_cell.angle_beta   90.00
_cell.angle_gamma   90.00
#
_symmetry.space_group_name_H-M   'P 1'
#
loop_
_entity.id
_entity.type
_entity.pdbx_description
1 polymer ?
#
loop_
_entity_poly.entity_id
_entity_poly.type
_entity_poly.pdbx_seq_one_letter_code
_entity_poly.pdbx_strand_id
1 'polypeptide(L)'
;MGKLTIGFCLLAAASTALAEGVPQMYKDAIREHHTKMILGSGQDLTVLQPDVVLYRKIFQKENTTDHRELIQADEIPWAQLFKNQDLTLGEIVRLSAAASGYDSRFDPQVNQDQVIKLNSHPNSLRDLAEYLTRVSGARVTVYPEGRVVTATLKGQG
;
A
#
# COMPACT_ATOMS: atom_id res chain seq x y z
N MET A 1 58.32 36.46 45.90
CA MET A 1 56.85 36.29 45.88
C MET A 1 56.10 37.46 45.21
N GLY A 2 56.49 38.73 45.36
CA GLY A 2 55.73 39.88 44.82
C GLY A 2 55.70 40.07 43.29
N LYS A 3 56.54 39.37 42.51
CA LYS A 3 56.54 39.47 41.04
C LYS A 3 55.48 38.57 40.37
N LEU A 4 55.07 37.50 41.05
CA LEU A 4 54.08 36.53 40.56
C LEU A 4 52.64 37.01 40.78
N THR A 5 52.40 37.75 41.87
CA THR A 5 51.09 38.33 42.18
C THR A 5 50.71 39.47 41.23
N ILE A 6 51.67 40.30 40.82
CA ILE A 6 51.44 41.40 39.86
C ILE A 6 51.10 40.87 38.47
N GLY A 7 51.74 39.77 38.03
CA GLY A 7 51.42 39.12 36.76
C GLY A 7 50.01 38.52 36.73
N PHE A 8 49.53 37.98 37.86
CA PHE A 8 48.18 37.42 37.95
C PHE A 8 47.09 38.51 37.99
N CYS A 9 47.37 39.64 38.65
CA CYS A 9 46.45 40.79 38.63
C CYS A 9 46.35 41.44 37.23
N LEU A 10 47.44 41.46 36.45
CA LEU A 10 47.42 41.96 35.06
C LEU A 10 46.64 41.03 34.12
N LEU A 11 46.72 39.71 34.30
CA LEU A 11 45.93 38.73 33.54
C LEU A 11 44.44 38.77 33.89
N ALA A 12 44.11 38.96 35.17
CA ALA A 12 42.71 39.08 35.61
C ALA A 12 42.07 40.40 35.13
N ALA A 13 42.80 41.52 35.17
CA ALA A 13 42.31 42.82 34.67
C ALA A 13 42.18 42.86 33.13
N ALA A 14 42.95 42.06 32.39
CA ALA A 14 42.84 41.94 30.94
C ALA A 14 41.62 41.11 30.48
N SER A 15 41.08 40.24 31.35
CA SER A 15 39.93 39.39 31.00
C SER A 15 38.63 40.19 30.81
N THR A 16 38.49 41.34 31.47
CA THR A 16 37.33 42.24 31.28
C THR A 16 37.44 43.11 30.03
N ALA A 17 38.64 43.31 29.48
CA ALA A 17 38.86 44.09 28.24
C ALA A 17 38.67 43.25 26.95
N LEU A 18 38.64 41.91 27.07
CA LEU A 18 38.48 41.00 25.93
C LEU A 18 37.01 40.65 25.60
N ALA A 19 36.04 41.05 26.44
CA ALA A 19 34.62 40.79 26.22
C ALA A 19 33.96 41.73 25.19
N GLU A 20 34.62 42.86 24.87
CA GLU A 20 34.16 43.85 23.89
C GLU A 20 34.59 43.52 22.45
N GLY A 21 35.57 42.62 22.26
CA GLY A 21 36.16 42.32 20.96
C GLY A 21 35.49 41.18 20.18
N VAL A 22 34.50 40.50 20.75
CA VAL A 22 33.81 39.39 20.07
C VAL A 22 32.63 39.95 19.26
N PRO A 23 32.64 39.85 17.92
CA PRO A 23 31.57 40.35 17.07
C PRO A 23 30.20 39.79 17.49
N GLN A 24 29.16 40.63 17.44
CA GLN A 24 27.81 40.30 17.89
C GLN A 24 27.28 38.98 17.28
N MET A 25 27.64 38.70 16.03
CA MET A 25 27.35 37.44 15.32
C MET A 25 27.77 36.19 16.12
N TYR A 26 28.95 36.19 16.75
CA TYR A 26 29.41 35.03 17.52
C TYR A 26 28.65 34.90 18.84
N LYS A 27 28.26 36.02 19.46
CA LYS A 27 27.43 36.01 20.67
C LYS A 27 26.03 35.46 20.37
N ASP A 28 25.48 35.82 19.22
CA ASP A 28 24.18 35.33 18.76
C ASP A 28 24.25 33.85 18.37
N ALA A 29 25.33 33.40 17.71
CA ALA A 29 25.53 31.98 17.40
C ALA A 29 25.66 31.12 18.67
N ILE A 30 26.36 31.61 19.69
CA ILE A 30 26.46 30.93 21.00
C ILE A 30 25.08 30.88 21.66
N ARG A 31 24.34 32.00 21.65
CA ARG A 31 22.98 32.05 22.20
C ARG A 31 22.06 31.07 21.49
N GLU A 32 22.07 31.04 20.16
CA GLU A 32 21.28 30.12 19.35
C GLU A 32 21.63 28.65 19.66
N HIS A 33 22.93 28.33 19.74
CA HIS A 33 23.41 26.99 20.07
C HIS A 33 22.91 26.52 21.44
N HIS A 34 23.05 27.36 22.48
CA HIS A 34 22.55 27.02 23.82
C HIS A 34 21.02 26.97 23.88
N THR A 35 20.33 27.81 23.11
CA THR A 35 18.86 27.80 23.02
C THR A 35 18.37 26.48 22.40
N LYS A 36 19.01 26.02 21.32
CA LYS A 36 18.74 24.70 20.71
C LYS A 36 19.05 23.53 21.65
N MET A 37 20.07 23.65 22.49
CA MET A 37 20.41 22.60 23.46
C MET A 37 19.38 22.49 24.59
N ILE A 38 18.83 23.60 25.07
CA ILE A 38 17.88 23.63 26.19
C ILE A 38 16.46 23.26 25.73
N LEU A 39 16.01 23.86 24.62
CA LEU A 39 14.65 23.66 24.11
C LEU A 39 14.55 22.45 23.17
N GLY A 40 15.66 21.86 22.76
CA GLY A 40 15.69 20.87 21.68
C GLY A 40 15.38 21.50 20.32
N SER A 41 15.32 20.67 19.28
CA SER A 41 14.77 21.13 18.00
C SER A 41 13.25 21.29 18.13
N GLY A 42 12.63 22.20 17.36
CA GLY A 42 11.15 22.30 17.32
C GLY A 42 10.47 20.98 16.92
N GLN A 43 11.22 20.10 16.23
CA GLN A 43 10.83 18.73 15.93
C GLN A 43 10.76 17.85 17.19
N ASP A 44 11.72 17.98 18.11
CA ASP A 44 11.75 17.19 19.36
C ASP A 44 10.65 17.61 20.34
N LEU A 45 10.36 18.92 20.43
CA LEU A 45 9.27 19.43 21.28
C LEU A 45 7.88 18.98 20.82
N THR A 46 7.68 18.77 19.52
CA THR A 46 6.39 18.32 18.96
C THR A 46 6.22 16.80 19.02
N VAL A 47 7.32 16.04 19.01
CA VAL A 47 7.30 14.57 19.14
C VAL A 47 7.14 14.12 20.60
N LEU A 48 7.62 14.90 21.57
CA LEU A 48 7.51 14.61 23.00
C LEU A 48 6.15 14.99 23.61
N GLN A 49 5.26 15.61 22.85
CA GLN A 49 3.89 15.88 23.32
C GLN A 49 3.14 14.55 23.44
N PRO A 50 2.71 14.15 24.66
CA PRO A 50 2.07 12.85 24.89
C PRO A 50 0.80 12.69 24.05
N ASP A 51 0.13 13.80 23.75
CA ASP A 51 -1.10 13.84 22.95
C ASP A 51 -0.85 13.46 21.48
N VAL A 52 0.23 13.97 20.86
CA VAL A 52 0.57 13.67 19.46
C VAL A 52 0.92 12.19 19.29
N VAL A 53 1.64 11.62 20.26
CA VAL A 53 1.97 10.19 20.28
C VAL A 53 0.71 9.34 20.47
N LEU A 54 -0.21 9.75 21.35
CA LEU A 54 -1.48 9.06 21.55
C LEU A 54 -2.34 9.08 20.29
N TYR A 55 -2.52 10.25 19.65
CA TYR A 55 -3.29 10.36 18.41
C TYR A 55 -2.68 9.50 17.30
N ARG A 56 -1.35 9.51 17.14
CA ARG A 56 -0.67 8.66 16.16
C ARG A 56 -0.92 7.17 16.43
N LYS A 57 -0.90 6.74 17.70
CA LYS A 57 -1.19 5.34 18.07
C LYS A 57 -2.64 4.95 17.82
N ILE A 58 -3.60 5.86 18.06
CA ILE A 58 -5.02 5.60 17.81
C ILE A 58 -5.27 5.37 16.31
N PHE A 59 -4.68 6.20 15.43
CA PHE A 59 -4.85 6.06 13.98
C PHE A 59 -3.99 4.95 13.35
N GLN A 60 -2.93 4.49 14.03
CA GLN A 60 -2.14 3.34 13.60
C GLN A 60 -2.79 2.00 13.95
N LYS A 61 -3.73 1.98 14.91
CA LYS A 61 -4.44 0.76 15.27
C LYS A 61 -5.35 0.37 14.10
N GLU A 62 -4.97 -0.70 13.39
CA GLU A 62 -5.80 -1.27 12.35
C GLU A 62 -7.15 -1.67 12.95
N ASN A 63 -8.24 -1.28 12.29
CA ASN A 63 -9.56 -1.73 12.68
C ASN A 63 -9.63 -3.23 12.45
N THR A 64 -9.83 -4.00 13.51
CA THR A 64 -10.23 -5.41 13.42
C THR A 64 -11.65 -5.46 12.88
N THR A 65 -11.78 -5.38 11.56
CA THR A 65 -13.00 -5.73 10.86
C THR A 65 -13.02 -7.24 10.66
N ASP A 66 -14.16 -7.88 10.92
CA ASP A 66 -14.36 -9.27 10.50
C ASP A 66 -14.28 -9.33 8.98
N HIS A 67 -13.14 -9.79 8.48
CA HIS A 67 -12.96 -10.07 7.07
C HIS A 67 -13.58 -11.43 6.78
N ARG A 68 -14.58 -11.46 5.90
CA ARG A 68 -15.09 -12.72 5.37
C ARG A 68 -13.95 -13.41 4.60
N GLU A 69 -13.53 -14.59 5.05
CA GLU A 69 -12.62 -15.43 4.30
C GLU A 69 -13.28 -15.81 2.97
N LEU A 70 -12.74 -15.30 1.87
CA LEU A 70 -13.20 -15.67 0.53
C LEU A 70 -12.64 -17.05 0.22
N ILE A 71 -13.52 -18.03 0.03
CA ILE A 71 -13.14 -19.37 -0.44
C ILE A 71 -12.42 -19.22 -1.78
N GLN A 72 -11.22 -19.80 -1.89
CA GLN A 72 -10.47 -19.79 -3.14
C GLN A 72 -11.23 -20.63 -4.19
N ALA A 73 -11.27 -20.14 -5.43
CA ALA A 73 -11.92 -20.88 -6.52
C ALA A 73 -11.11 -22.14 -6.85
N ASP A 74 -11.80 -23.24 -7.13
CA ASP A 74 -11.16 -24.52 -7.44
C ASP A 74 -10.27 -24.42 -8.71
N GLU A 75 -9.19 -25.20 -8.71
CA GLU A 75 -8.29 -25.33 -9.85
C GLU A 75 -9.00 -26.04 -11.01
N ILE A 76 -8.76 -25.59 -12.25
CA ILE A 76 -9.32 -26.26 -13.42
C ILE A 76 -8.44 -27.47 -13.74
N PRO A 77 -8.96 -28.71 -13.75
CA PRO A 77 -8.14 -29.91 -13.94
C PRO A 77 -7.49 -30.01 -15.34
N TRP A 78 -7.93 -29.22 -16.32
CA TRP A 78 -7.52 -29.34 -17.72
C TRP A 78 -7.22 -28.01 -18.41
N ALA A 79 -6.01 -27.47 -18.20
CA ALA A 79 -5.46 -26.36 -19.01
C ALA A 79 -5.24 -26.71 -20.50
N GLN A 80 -5.46 -27.97 -20.91
CA GLN A 80 -5.17 -28.45 -22.27
C GLN A 80 -6.38 -28.46 -23.22
N LEU A 81 -7.62 -28.41 -22.72
CA LEU A 81 -8.84 -28.41 -23.55
C LEU A 81 -8.97 -27.15 -24.42
N PHE A 82 -8.30 -26.07 -24.03
CA PHE A 82 -8.39 -24.77 -24.69
C PHE A 82 -7.33 -24.52 -25.77
N LYS A 83 -6.42 -25.47 -26.01
CA LYS A 83 -5.31 -25.27 -26.95
C LYS A 83 -5.79 -25.42 -28.40
N ASN A 84 -5.55 -24.38 -29.20
CA ASN A 84 -5.66 -24.37 -30.66
C ASN A 84 -7.06 -24.64 -31.24
N GLN A 85 -8.12 -24.45 -30.45
CA GLN A 85 -9.50 -24.57 -30.91
C GLN A 85 -10.20 -23.22 -30.80
N ASP A 86 -10.90 -22.85 -31.88
CA ASP A 86 -11.81 -21.71 -31.89
C ASP A 86 -13.08 -22.15 -31.15
N LEU A 87 -13.17 -21.80 -29.87
CA LEU A 87 -14.33 -22.09 -29.02
C LEU A 87 -15.17 -20.82 -28.86
N THR A 88 -16.48 -21.02 -28.77
CA THR A 88 -17.40 -19.93 -28.43
C THR A 88 -17.33 -19.60 -26.94
N LEU A 89 -17.68 -18.37 -26.57
CA LEU A 89 -17.75 -17.95 -25.17
C LEU A 89 -18.65 -18.88 -24.34
N GLY A 90 -19.79 -19.29 -24.91
CA GLY A 90 -20.72 -20.22 -24.27
C GLY A 90 -20.09 -21.58 -23.99
N GLU A 91 -19.37 -22.13 -24.97
CA GLU A 91 -18.67 -23.42 -24.82
C GLU A 91 -17.56 -23.33 -23.78
N ILE A 92 -16.73 -22.28 -23.79
CA ILE A 92 -15.63 -22.12 -22.82
C ILE A 92 -16.17 -22.08 -21.40
N VAL A 93 -17.22 -21.28 -21.15
CA VAL A 93 -17.81 -21.14 -19.81
C VAL A 93 -18.51 -22.43 -19.36
N ARG A 94 -19.23 -23.12 -20.25
CA ARG A 94 -19.86 -24.41 -19.92
C ARG A 94 -18.83 -25.50 -19.63
N LEU A 95 -17.78 -25.60 -20.45
CA LEU A 95 -16.72 -26.60 -20.28
C LEU A 95 -15.91 -26.36 -19.02
N SER A 96 -15.51 -25.11 -18.76
CA SER A 96 -14.78 -24.76 -17.54
C SER A 96 -15.61 -24.97 -16.27
N ALA A 97 -16.89 -24.59 -16.30
CA ALA A 97 -17.81 -24.82 -15.19
C ALA A 97 -18.02 -26.33 -14.95
N ALA A 98 -18.35 -27.09 -15.99
CA ALA A 98 -18.57 -28.55 -15.88
C ALA A 98 -17.32 -29.30 -15.39
N ALA A 99 -16.13 -28.94 -15.90
CA ALA A 99 -14.87 -29.57 -15.48
C ALA A 99 -14.54 -29.33 -14.00
N SER A 100 -15.02 -28.23 -13.43
CA SER A 100 -14.77 -27.85 -12.04
C SER A 100 -15.94 -28.19 -11.11
N GLY A 101 -17.04 -28.76 -11.65
CA GLY A 101 -18.25 -29.06 -10.88
C GLY A 101 -19.13 -27.84 -10.54
N TYR A 102 -19.08 -26.80 -11.37
CA TYR A 102 -19.88 -25.58 -11.25
C TYR A 102 -21.01 -25.57 -12.29
N ASP A 103 -22.11 -24.90 -11.97
CA ASP A 103 -23.21 -24.61 -12.90
C ASP A 103 -22.92 -23.33 -13.69
N SER A 104 -23.12 -23.36 -15.02
CA SER A 104 -23.01 -22.17 -15.86
C SER A 104 -24.35 -21.47 -16.03
N ARG A 105 -24.42 -20.17 -15.76
CA ARG A 105 -25.60 -19.31 -16.02
C ARG A 105 -25.25 -18.19 -16.98
N PHE A 106 -26.09 -17.97 -17.97
CA PHE A 106 -25.93 -16.91 -18.96
C PHE A 106 -27.13 -15.97 -18.89
N ASP A 107 -26.85 -14.68 -18.87
CA ASP A 107 -27.85 -13.66 -19.16
C ASP A 107 -28.29 -13.79 -20.64
N PRO A 108 -29.61 -13.74 -20.94
CA PRO A 108 -30.11 -13.78 -22.32
C PRO A 108 -29.49 -12.72 -23.25
N GLN A 109 -28.98 -11.62 -22.71
CA GLN A 109 -28.39 -10.52 -23.48
C GLN A 109 -26.91 -10.76 -23.87
N VAL A 110 -26.28 -11.82 -23.37
CA VAL A 110 -24.89 -12.15 -23.68
C VAL A 110 -24.81 -12.94 -24.97
N ASN A 111 -23.96 -12.47 -25.90
CA ASN A 111 -23.66 -13.20 -27.13
C ASN A 111 -22.78 -14.43 -26.81
N GLN A 112 -23.42 -15.61 -26.73
CA GLN A 112 -22.75 -16.88 -26.45
C GLN A 112 -21.91 -17.39 -27.63
N ASP A 113 -22.24 -16.98 -28.87
CA ASP A 113 -21.62 -17.46 -30.10
C ASP A 113 -20.34 -16.69 -30.47
N GLN A 114 -19.92 -15.76 -29.62
CA GLN A 114 -18.68 -15.02 -29.82
C GLN A 114 -17.49 -15.99 -29.75
N VAL A 115 -16.77 -16.13 -30.87
CA VAL A 115 -15.55 -16.94 -30.94
C VAL A 115 -14.42 -16.24 -30.19
N ILE A 116 -13.78 -16.94 -29.24
CA ILE A 116 -12.70 -16.41 -28.42
C ILE A 116 -11.47 -17.31 -28.56
N LYS A 117 -10.35 -16.71 -28.94
CA LYS A 117 -9.05 -17.39 -28.98
C LYS A 117 -8.36 -17.25 -27.63
N LEU A 118 -8.27 -18.35 -26.89
CA LEU A 118 -7.59 -18.41 -25.61
C LEU A 118 -6.07 -18.47 -25.86
N ASN A 119 -5.40 -17.32 -25.74
CA ASN A 119 -3.94 -17.21 -25.90
C ASN A 119 -3.17 -17.40 -24.57
N SER A 120 -3.82 -17.90 -23.52
CA SER A 120 -3.22 -18.04 -22.19
C SER A 120 -3.41 -19.44 -21.61
N HIS A 121 -2.65 -19.75 -20.56
CA HIS A 121 -2.80 -20.95 -19.75
C HIS A 121 -3.47 -20.56 -18.43
N PRO A 122 -4.83 -20.47 -18.37
CA PRO A 122 -5.50 -20.19 -17.12
C PRO A 122 -5.30 -21.37 -16.17
N ASN A 123 -4.78 -21.09 -14.98
CA ASN A 123 -4.54 -22.11 -13.95
C ASN A 123 -5.74 -22.25 -12.99
N SER A 124 -6.62 -21.26 -12.96
CA SER A 124 -7.82 -21.25 -12.12
C SER A 124 -9.06 -20.78 -12.89
N LEU A 125 -10.24 -21.13 -12.38
CA LEU A 125 -11.52 -20.60 -12.85
C LEU A 125 -11.58 -19.07 -12.80
N ARG A 126 -10.92 -18.49 -11.80
CA ARG A 126 -10.86 -17.04 -11.62
C ARG A 126 -10.04 -16.38 -12.72
N ASP A 127 -8.88 -16.92 -13.06
CA ASP A 127 -8.02 -16.39 -14.12
C ASP A 127 -8.71 -16.49 -15.48
N LEU A 128 -9.40 -17.61 -15.72
CA LEU A 128 -10.21 -17.81 -16.92
C LEU A 128 -11.34 -16.77 -16.99
N ALA A 129 -12.07 -16.56 -15.90
CA ALA A 129 -13.14 -15.56 -15.84
C ALA A 129 -12.62 -14.14 -16.06
N GLU A 130 -11.45 -13.80 -15.50
CA GLU A 130 -10.80 -12.51 -15.72
C GLU A 130 -10.41 -12.34 -17.19
N TYR A 131 -9.78 -13.35 -17.78
CA TYR A 131 -9.39 -13.32 -19.19
C TYR A 131 -10.60 -13.14 -20.11
N LEU A 132 -11.66 -13.94 -19.90
CA LEU A 132 -12.89 -13.82 -20.68
C LEU A 132 -13.54 -12.45 -20.51
N THR A 133 -13.51 -11.88 -19.31
CA THR A 133 -14.03 -10.52 -19.06
C THR A 133 -13.22 -9.43 -19.78
N ARG A 134 -11.92 -9.68 -20.00
CA ARG A 134 -11.04 -8.77 -20.73
C ARG A 134 -11.26 -8.82 -22.23
N VAL A 135 -11.42 -10.03 -22.79
CA VAL A 135 -11.45 -10.27 -24.24
C VAL A 135 -12.87 -10.21 -24.81
N SER A 136 -13.89 -10.53 -24.03
CA SER A 136 -15.28 -10.53 -24.47
C SER A 136 -16.03 -9.25 -24.10
N GLY A 137 -17.21 -9.06 -24.70
CA GLY A 137 -18.19 -8.05 -24.30
C GLY A 137 -18.99 -8.44 -23.04
N ALA A 138 -18.70 -9.60 -22.44
CA ALA A 138 -19.37 -10.11 -21.26
C ALA A 138 -18.49 -10.00 -20.01
N ARG A 139 -19.10 -9.87 -18.84
CA ARG A 139 -18.47 -10.03 -17.54
C ARG A 139 -18.72 -11.44 -17.05
N VAL A 140 -17.66 -12.22 -16.87
CA VAL A 140 -17.73 -13.57 -16.31
C VAL A 140 -17.35 -13.50 -14.83
N THR A 141 -18.25 -13.96 -13.96
CA THR A 141 -18.06 -13.95 -12.51
C THR A 141 -18.18 -15.36 -11.97
N VAL A 142 -17.22 -15.78 -11.15
CA VAL A 142 -17.26 -17.06 -10.45
C VAL A 142 -17.77 -16.82 -9.04
N TYR A 143 -18.79 -17.56 -8.63
CA TYR A 143 -19.33 -17.60 -7.28
C TYR A 143 -18.99 -18.94 -6.64
N PRO A 144 -17.88 -19.03 -5.87
CA PRO A 144 -17.42 -20.28 -5.26
C PRO A 144 -18.46 -20.90 -4.31
N GLU A 145 -19.14 -20.07 -3.52
CA GLU A 145 -20.09 -20.53 -2.51
C GLU A 145 -21.35 -21.18 -3.11
N GLY A 146 -21.82 -20.63 -4.22
CA GLY A 146 -22.98 -21.18 -4.94
C GLY A 146 -22.59 -22.24 -5.97
N ARG A 147 -21.29 -22.46 -6.21
CA ARG A 147 -20.77 -23.23 -7.35
C ARG A 147 -21.39 -22.82 -8.67
N VAL A 148 -21.49 -21.51 -8.91
CA VAL A 148 -22.05 -20.96 -10.16
C VAL A 148 -21.03 -20.07 -10.86
N VAL A 149 -20.91 -20.22 -12.18
CA VAL A 149 -20.22 -19.28 -13.07
C VAL A 149 -21.29 -18.52 -13.85
N THR A 150 -21.35 -17.20 -13.71
CA THR A 150 -22.35 -16.36 -14.37
C THR A 150 -21.68 -15.45 -15.41
N ALA A 151 -22.22 -15.42 -16.62
CA ALA A 151 -21.86 -14.46 -17.65
C ALA A 151 -22.96 -13.41 -17.81
N THR A 152 -22.62 -12.13 -17.59
CA THR A 152 -23.52 -10.97 -17.72
C THR A 152 -22.99 -9.96 -18.73
N LEU A 153 -23.82 -9.02 -19.19
CA LEU A 153 -23.38 -7.98 -20.11
C LEU A 153 -22.44 -6.98 -19.40
N LYS A 154 -21.33 -6.63 -20.05
CA LYS A 154 -20.38 -5.65 -19.51
C LYS A 154 -20.99 -4.24 -19.59
N GLY A 155 -21.31 -3.65 -18.44
CA GLY A 155 -21.86 -2.29 -18.34
C GLY A 155 -23.22 -2.16 -17.66
N GLN A 156 -23.85 -3.28 -17.27
CA GLN A 156 -24.95 -3.25 -16.31
C GLN A 156 -24.39 -3.50 -14.90
N GLY A 157 -24.21 -2.42 -14.15
CA GLY A 157 -23.79 -2.39 -12.75
C GLY A 157 -24.20 -1.06 -12.16
#